data_AF-A0A1S8TT86-F1
#
_entry.id   AF-A0A1S8TT86-F1
#
_cell.length_a   1.000
_cell.length_b   1.000
_cell.length_c   1.000
_cell.angle_alpha   90.00
_cell.angle_beta   90.00
_cell.angle_gamma   90.00
#
_symmetry.space_group_name_H-M   'P 1'
#
loop_
_entity.id
_entity.type
_entity.pdbx_description
1 polymer ?
#
loop_
_entity_poly.entity_id
_entity_poly.type
_entity_poly.pdbx_seq_one_letter_code
_entity_poly.pdbx_strand_id
1 'polypeptide(L)'
;MSINNVEIQDSNGNVYYPHTDSSVVKFGNSDVGTALSEKANDTDSARTTTSKTVTGAINELNSNKINKTSIVNNLTATVAGSVLDATQGKVISDLITGCMKNGYGVDYGNNIFGNDLNTWNISGVYQCNSSTTNVPSGTDGWGTLANLITYNSSISGSTGVQFFYAWNYAQIYIRYKRGTTFSTWKSLL
;
A
#
# COMPACT_ATOMS: atom_id res chain seq x y z
N MET A 1 -61.39 40.33 -15.52
CA MET A 1 -61.70 39.86 -14.15
C MET A 1 -60.48 39.09 -13.67
N SER A 2 -59.80 39.55 -12.63
CA SER A 2 -58.79 38.73 -11.97
C SER A 2 -59.51 37.92 -10.88
N ILE A 3 -59.44 36.60 -11.00
CA ILE A 3 -59.85 35.71 -9.91
C ILE A 3 -58.62 35.68 -8.99
N ASN A 4 -58.64 36.49 -7.93
CA ASN A 4 -57.48 36.60 -7.04
C ASN A 4 -57.38 35.39 -6.09
N ASN A 5 -58.48 34.65 -5.91
CA ASN A 5 -58.55 33.47 -5.03
C ASN A 5 -59.44 32.41 -5.69
N VAL A 6 -58.85 31.26 -6.04
CA VAL A 6 -59.61 30.05 -6.39
C VAL A 6 -59.92 29.34 -5.08
N GLU A 7 -61.18 29.23 -4.69
CA GLU A 7 -61.60 28.47 -3.51
C GLU A 7 -62.16 27.13 -3.96
N ILE A 8 -61.72 26.05 -3.32
CA ILE A 8 -62.24 24.70 -3.55
C ILE A 8 -62.98 24.28 -2.28
N GLN A 9 -64.25 23.88 -2.38
CA GLN A 9 -65.00 23.35 -1.23
C GLN A 9 -65.26 21.85 -1.38
N ASP A 10 -65.10 21.09 -0.30
CA ASP A 10 -65.57 19.71 -0.26
C ASP A 10 -67.07 19.62 0.06
N SER A 11 -67.66 18.42 -0.02
CA SER A 11 -69.07 18.17 0.28
C SER A 11 -69.46 18.44 1.73
N ASN A 12 -68.48 18.64 2.61
CA ASN A 12 -68.67 18.96 4.02
C ASN A 12 -68.59 20.48 4.29
N GLY A 13 -68.34 21.29 3.26
CA GLY A 13 -68.24 22.74 3.35
C GLY A 13 -66.86 23.26 3.76
N ASN A 14 -65.82 22.41 3.78
CA ASN A 14 -64.47 22.87 4.09
C ASN A 14 -63.86 23.57 2.87
N VAL A 15 -63.32 24.78 3.07
CA VAL A 15 -62.68 25.59 2.03
C VAL A 15 -61.18 25.31 1.97
N TYR A 16 -60.67 24.97 0.79
CA TYR A 16 -59.27 24.77 0.47
C TYR A 16 -58.80 25.83 -0.53
N TYR A 17 -57.70 26.49 -0.19
CA TYR A 17 -57.01 27.39 -1.09
C TYR A 17 -55.88 26.62 -1.77
N PRO A 18 -55.85 26.49 -3.11
CA PRO A 18 -54.72 25.95 -3.82
C PRO A 18 -53.55 26.93 -3.68
N HIS A 19 -52.65 26.63 -2.77
CA HIS A 19 -51.41 27.36 -2.55
C HIS A 19 -50.22 26.41 -2.72
N THR A 20 -49.14 26.89 -3.33
CA THR A 20 -47.88 26.13 -3.44
C THR A 20 -46.90 26.47 -2.31
N ASP A 21 -47.22 27.45 -1.47
CA ASP A 21 -46.39 27.90 -0.36
C ASP A 21 -46.79 27.19 0.94
N SER A 22 -45.83 26.55 1.60
CA SER A 22 -46.07 25.76 2.81
C SER A 22 -46.37 26.61 4.06
N SER A 23 -46.04 27.90 4.05
CA SER A 23 -46.27 28.82 5.17
C SER A 23 -47.74 29.23 5.32
N VAL A 24 -48.56 29.01 4.30
CA VAL A 24 -49.99 29.34 4.31
C VAL A 24 -50.89 28.11 4.48
N VAL A 25 -50.34 26.89 4.31
CA VAL A 25 -51.06 25.63 4.58
C VAL A 25 -51.15 25.43 6.09
N LYS A 26 -52.36 25.31 6.65
CA LYS A 26 -52.52 25.01 8.09
C LYS A 26 -52.35 23.53 8.39
N PHE A 27 -51.68 23.24 9.50
CA PHE A 27 -51.56 21.92 10.09
C PHE A 27 -51.83 22.03 11.61
N GLY A 28 -53.05 21.70 12.02
CA GLY A 28 -53.51 21.93 13.40
C GLY A 28 -53.44 23.40 13.77
N ASN A 29 -52.75 23.71 14.87
CA ASN A 29 -52.55 25.08 15.37
C ASN A 29 -51.38 25.83 14.70
N SER A 30 -50.65 25.18 13.78
CA SER A 30 -49.46 25.74 13.11
C SER A 30 -49.64 25.75 11.59
N ASP A 31 -48.63 26.21 10.86
CA ASP A 31 -48.49 25.98 9.42
C ASP A 31 -47.58 24.78 9.13
N VAL A 32 -47.70 24.22 7.91
CA VAL A 32 -46.94 23.04 7.49
C VAL A 32 -45.44 23.29 7.52
N GLY A 33 -44.99 24.51 7.18
CA GLY A 33 -43.58 24.88 7.21
C GLY A 33 -42.99 24.81 8.62
N THR A 34 -43.71 25.35 9.59
CA THR A 34 -43.34 25.35 11.02
C THR A 34 -43.31 23.93 11.57
N ALA A 35 -44.35 23.12 11.30
CA ALA A 35 -44.40 21.72 11.76
C ALA A 35 -43.25 20.86 11.19
N LEU A 36 -42.85 21.08 9.92
CA LEU A 36 -41.71 20.40 9.32
C LEU A 36 -40.38 20.83 9.93
N SER A 37 -40.21 22.12 10.21
CA SER A 37 -39.01 22.66 10.87
C SER A 37 -38.84 22.10 12.29
N GLU A 38 -39.94 22.01 13.05
CA GLU A 38 -39.96 21.36 14.35
C GLU A 38 -39.56 19.89 14.22
N LYS A 39 -40.09 19.16 13.24
CA LYS A 39 -39.76 17.74 13.09
C LYS A 39 -38.30 17.48 12.71
N ALA A 40 -37.68 18.38 11.96
CA ALA A 40 -36.25 18.29 11.63
C ALA A 40 -35.35 18.50 12.86
N ASN A 41 -35.84 19.25 13.85
CA ASN A 41 -35.13 19.63 15.08
C ASN A 41 -35.62 18.90 16.34
N ASP A 42 -36.63 18.05 16.21
CA ASP A 42 -37.15 17.20 17.27
C ASP A 42 -36.07 16.21 17.71
N THR A 43 -36.06 15.92 19.02
CA THR A 43 -35.04 15.06 19.64
C THR A 43 -35.54 13.62 19.63
N ASP A 44 -34.86 12.75 18.86
CA ASP A 44 -35.12 11.32 18.84
C ASP A 44 -33.97 10.55 19.50
N SER A 45 -34.21 10.12 20.74
CA SER A 45 -33.22 9.38 21.56
C SER A 45 -32.87 8.00 20.99
N ALA A 46 -33.67 7.43 20.08
CA ALA A 46 -33.39 6.14 19.46
C ALA A 46 -32.28 6.23 18.38
N ARG A 47 -31.91 7.43 17.93
CA ARG A 47 -30.81 7.62 16.97
C ARG A 47 -29.47 7.23 17.59
N THR A 48 -28.60 6.57 16.83
CA THR A 48 -27.26 6.15 17.27
C THR A 48 -26.21 7.25 17.20
N THR A 49 -26.47 8.32 16.46
CA THR A 49 -25.63 9.52 16.39
C THR A 49 -25.59 10.27 17.72
N THR A 50 -24.54 11.06 17.93
CA THR A 50 -24.43 11.96 19.09
C THR A 50 -25.53 13.00 19.06
N SER A 51 -25.77 13.61 17.89
CA SER A 51 -26.92 14.48 17.70
C SER A 51 -28.20 13.66 17.51
N LYS A 52 -29.25 14.05 18.24
CA LYS A 52 -30.56 13.39 18.25
C LYS A 52 -31.59 14.03 17.32
N THR A 53 -31.24 15.13 16.64
CA THR A 53 -32.08 15.74 15.61
C THR A 53 -31.76 15.17 14.24
N VAL A 54 -32.68 15.29 13.28
CA VAL A 54 -32.47 14.82 11.90
C VAL A 54 -31.31 15.58 11.27
N THR A 55 -31.33 16.91 11.35
CA THR A 55 -30.31 17.78 10.75
C THR A 55 -28.92 17.53 11.35
N GLY A 56 -28.83 17.42 12.67
CA GLY A 56 -27.55 17.20 13.33
C GLY A 56 -26.97 15.81 13.04
N ALA A 57 -27.80 14.77 12.99
CA ALA A 57 -27.37 13.43 12.63
C ALA A 57 -26.84 13.33 11.18
N ILE A 58 -27.47 14.05 10.23
CA ILE A 58 -26.98 14.12 8.84
C ILE A 58 -25.60 14.78 8.78
N ASN A 59 -25.41 15.87 9.52
CA ASN A 59 -24.12 16.58 9.57
C ASN A 59 -23.02 15.73 10.23
N GLU A 60 -23.35 15.00 11.29
CA GLU A 60 -22.44 14.06 11.94
C GLU A 60 -22.01 12.95 10.98
N LEU A 61 -22.96 12.30 10.30
CA LEU A 61 -22.66 11.26 9.31
C LEU A 61 -21.82 11.79 8.14
N ASN A 62 -22.12 12.99 7.66
CA ASN A 62 -21.34 13.61 6.58
C ASN A 62 -19.92 13.96 7.02
N SER A 63 -19.73 14.35 8.29
CA SER A 63 -18.41 14.63 8.86
C SER A 63 -17.62 13.35 9.14
N ASN A 64 -18.31 12.28 9.52
CA ASN A 64 -17.69 10.98 9.81
C ASN A 64 -17.43 10.12 8.56
N LYS A 65 -17.95 10.52 7.39
CA LYS A 65 -17.66 9.83 6.13
C LYS A 65 -16.18 9.97 5.79
N ILE A 66 -15.57 8.85 5.47
CA ILE A 66 -14.20 8.79 4.92
C ILE A 66 -14.17 9.59 3.60
N ASN A 67 -13.17 10.45 3.45
CA ASN A 67 -12.94 11.17 2.21
C ASN A 67 -12.51 10.19 1.10
N LYS A 68 -13.11 10.28 -0.09
CA LYS A 68 -12.77 9.43 -1.25
C LYS A 68 -11.28 9.52 -1.61
N THR A 69 -10.65 10.67 -1.41
CA THR A 69 -9.20 10.84 -1.67
C THR A 69 -8.35 10.01 -0.71
N SER A 70 -8.84 9.73 0.50
CA SER A 70 -8.18 8.87 1.49
C SER A 70 -8.34 7.37 1.20
N ILE A 71 -9.12 7.00 0.17
CA ILE A 71 -9.31 5.62 -0.32
C ILE A 71 -8.41 5.35 -1.54
N VAL A 72 -8.11 6.37 -2.34
CA VAL A 72 -7.24 6.24 -3.52
C VAL A 72 -5.78 6.39 -3.08
N ASN A 73 -5.19 5.32 -2.55
CA ASN A 73 -3.74 5.26 -2.32
C ASN A 73 -3.06 4.67 -3.55
N ASN A 74 -2.11 5.39 -4.15
CA ASN A 74 -1.14 4.75 -5.01
C ASN A 74 -0.12 4.06 -4.08
N LEU A 75 0.36 2.87 -4.40
CA LEU A 75 1.28 2.09 -3.55
C LEU A 75 2.68 2.73 -3.39
N THR A 76 2.77 4.06 -3.49
CA THR A 76 4.00 4.84 -3.59
C THR A 76 4.17 5.86 -2.46
N ALA A 77 3.18 6.05 -1.58
CA ALA A 77 3.27 6.99 -0.46
C ALA A 77 2.77 6.38 0.86
N THR A 78 3.41 6.75 1.98
CA THR A 78 3.01 6.40 3.35
C THR A 78 2.52 7.67 4.06
N VAL A 79 1.22 7.80 4.27
CA VAL A 79 0.59 9.00 4.83
C VAL A 79 -0.45 8.63 5.87
N ALA A 80 -0.09 8.88 7.13
CA ALA A 80 -0.90 8.58 8.31
C ALA A 80 -2.34 9.09 8.18
N GLY A 81 -3.32 8.22 8.45
CA GLY A 81 -4.74 8.55 8.41
C GLY A 81 -5.48 8.16 7.11
N SER A 82 -4.82 7.55 6.13
CA SER A 82 -5.50 6.96 4.97
C SER A 82 -5.96 5.53 5.24
N VAL A 83 -7.10 5.13 4.68
CA VAL A 83 -7.78 3.86 5.00
C VAL A 83 -7.00 2.64 4.54
N LEU A 84 -6.19 2.79 3.49
CA LEU A 84 -5.31 1.76 2.94
C LEU A 84 -3.82 1.95 3.32
N ASP A 85 -3.49 2.87 4.24
CA ASP A 85 -2.12 3.40 4.39
C ASP A 85 -1.05 2.37 4.77
N ALA A 86 -1.13 1.66 5.90
CA ALA A 86 0.13 1.15 6.48
C ALA A 86 0.28 -0.39 6.52
N THR A 87 -0.81 -1.14 6.66
CA THR A 87 -0.69 -2.53 7.12
C THR A 87 -0.59 -3.56 6.01
N GLN A 88 -1.30 -3.38 4.89
CA GLN A 88 -1.32 -4.38 3.81
C GLN A 88 -0.34 -4.03 2.68
N GLY A 89 -0.31 -2.77 2.24
CA GLY A 89 0.58 -2.34 1.16
C GLY A 89 2.06 -2.49 1.51
N LYS A 90 2.47 -2.07 2.72
CA LYS A 90 3.84 -2.26 3.21
C LYS A 90 4.19 -3.73 3.37
N VAL A 91 3.29 -4.54 3.94
CA VAL A 91 3.51 -5.99 4.10
C VAL A 91 3.68 -6.67 2.74
N ILE A 92 2.87 -6.33 1.76
CA ILE A 92 2.99 -6.87 0.40
C ILE A 92 4.30 -6.41 -0.26
N SER A 93 4.66 -5.13 -0.13
CA SER A 93 5.94 -4.59 -0.62
C SER A 93 7.14 -5.25 0.05
N ASP A 94 7.09 -5.45 1.37
CA ASP A 94 8.12 -6.12 2.16
C ASP A 94 8.23 -7.61 1.76
N LEU A 95 7.11 -8.29 1.51
CA LEU A 95 7.09 -9.67 1.00
C LEU A 95 7.70 -9.75 -0.41
N ILE A 96 7.33 -8.86 -1.33
CA ILE A 96 7.88 -8.83 -2.69
C ILE A 96 9.38 -8.52 -2.65
N THR A 97 9.79 -7.48 -1.93
CA THR A 97 11.20 -7.09 -1.78
C THR A 97 12.00 -8.18 -1.07
N GLY A 98 11.41 -8.82 -0.05
CA GLY A 98 12.00 -9.93 0.67
C GLY A 98 12.19 -11.16 -0.22
N CYS A 99 11.21 -11.51 -1.05
CA CYS A 99 11.30 -12.59 -2.02
C CYS A 99 12.35 -12.29 -3.11
N MET A 100 12.49 -11.04 -3.54
CA MET A 100 13.52 -10.62 -4.50
C MET A 100 14.94 -10.65 -3.89
N LYS A 101 15.09 -10.37 -2.59
CA LYS A 101 16.40 -10.38 -1.91
C LYS A 101 16.86 -11.76 -1.46
N ASN A 102 15.94 -12.72 -1.27
CA ASN A 102 16.25 -14.06 -0.75
C ASN A 102 16.45 -15.14 -1.84
N GLY A 103 16.84 -14.76 -3.06
CA GLY A 103 17.65 -15.65 -3.91
C GLY A 103 16.96 -16.83 -4.58
N TYR A 104 15.67 -16.74 -4.95
CA TYR A 104 15.00 -17.76 -5.80
C TYR A 104 14.78 -17.33 -7.25
N GLY A 105 15.16 -16.11 -7.63
CA GLY A 105 15.21 -15.67 -9.02
C GLY A 105 16.63 -15.80 -9.57
N VAL A 106 16.85 -16.71 -10.51
CA VAL A 106 17.98 -16.64 -11.43
C VAL A 106 17.73 -15.44 -12.34
N ASP A 107 17.91 -14.23 -11.80
CA ASP A 107 17.85 -13.01 -12.60
C ASP A 107 19.12 -12.95 -13.43
N TYR A 108 18.97 -13.01 -14.75
CA TYR A 108 20.00 -12.65 -15.73
C TYR A 108 20.49 -11.18 -15.60
N GLY A 109 20.04 -10.44 -14.57
CA GLY A 109 20.41 -9.07 -14.23
C GLY A 109 21.17 -8.90 -12.91
N ASN A 110 21.47 -9.97 -12.18
CA ASN A 110 22.27 -9.90 -10.94
C ASN A 110 23.77 -9.69 -11.26
N ASN A 111 24.09 -8.50 -11.74
CA ASN A 111 25.44 -8.06 -12.07
C ASN A 111 26.15 -7.55 -10.82
N ILE A 112 27.34 -8.06 -10.54
CA ILE A 112 28.21 -7.58 -9.45
C ILE A 112 29.46 -6.89 -10.00
N PHE A 113 29.28 -6.19 -11.11
CA PHE A 113 30.36 -5.48 -11.80
C PHE A 113 31.07 -4.51 -10.86
N GLY A 114 32.40 -4.52 -10.87
CA GLY A 114 33.21 -3.65 -10.01
C GLY A 114 33.27 -4.04 -8.53
N ASN A 115 32.56 -5.09 -8.09
CA ASN A 115 32.57 -5.51 -6.69
C ASN A 115 33.78 -6.40 -6.36
N ASP A 116 34.11 -6.47 -5.07
CA ASP A 116 35.13 -7.35 -4.53
C ASP A 116 34.51 -8.68 -4.06
N LEU A 117 34.93 -9.80 -4.66
CA LEU A 117 34.43 -11.12 -4.29
C LEU A 117 34.78 -11.56 -2.87
N ASN A 118 35.77 -10.95 -2.21
CA ASN A 118 36.13 -11.23 -0.80
C ASN A 118 35.13 -10.62 0.21
N THR A 119 34.42 -9.56 -0.19
CA THR A 119 33.42 -8.90 0.66
C THR A 119 32.00 -9.33 0.31
N TRP A 120 31.81 -10.00 -0.82
CA TRP A 120 30.50 -10.46 -1.30
C TRP A 120 29.94 -11.64 -0.49
N ASN A 121 29.07 -11.34 0.48
CA ASN A 121 28.49 -12.30 1.44
C ASN A 121 27.03 -12.70 1.13
N ILE A 122 26.50 -12.34 -0.03
CA ILE A 122 25.11 -12.61 -0.40
C ILE A 122 25.06 -13.87 -1.25
N SER A 123 24.35 -14.90 -0.79
CA SER A 123 24.14 -16.13 -1.57
C SER A 123 23.37 -15.84 -2.87
N GLY A 124 23.70 -16.54 -3.95
CA GLY A 124 23.05 -16.39 -5.26
C GLY A 124 23.98 -16.69 -6.43
N VAL A 125 23.46 -16.48 -7.64
CA VAL A 125 24.22 -16.59 -8.89
C VAL A 125 24.31 -15.20 -9.53
N TYR A 126 25.52 -14.80 -9.90
CA TYR A 126 25.84 -13.45 -10.34
C TYR A 126 26.70 -13.44 -11.59
N GLN A 127 26.58 -12.38 -12.37
CA GLN A 127 27.52 -12.10 -13.46
C GLN A 127 28.64 -11.17 -12.98
N CYS A 128 29.86 -11.50 -13.34
CA CYS A 128 31.07 -10.71 -13.11
C CYS A 128 31.57 -10.10 -14.42
N ASN A 129 32.32 -9.02 -14.32
CA ASN A 129 33.02 -8.41 -15.45
C ASN A 129 34.48 -8.15 -15.12
N SER A 130 35.21 -7.58 -16.07
CA SER A 130 36.62 -7.23 -15.90
C SER A 130 36.93 -6.24 -14.77
N SER A 131 35.93 -5.55 -14.23
CA SER A 131 36.11 -4.66 -13.07
C SER A 131 35.95 -5.39 -11.73
N THR A 132 35.38 -6.60 -11.71
CA THR A 132 35.22 -7.40 -10.49
C THR A 132 36.59 -7.84 -9.97
N THR A 133 36.86 -7.61 -8.67
CA THR A 133 38.18 -7.88 -8.06
C THR A 133 38.17 -9.15 -7.21
N ASN A 134 39.35 -9.69 -6.94
CA ASN A 134 39.54 -10.98 -6.26
C ASN A 134 38.88 -12.17 -6.97
N VAL A 135 38.73 -12.06 -8.29
CA VAL A 135 38.47 -13.17 -9.23
C VAL A 135 39.67 -14.12 -9.30
N PRO A 136 39.51 -15.34 -9.85
CA PRO A 136 40.63 -16.26 -10.04
C PRO A 136 41.75 -15.63 -10.88
N SER A 137 43.00 -15.82 -10.44
CA SER A 137 44.19 -15.34 -11.15
C SER A 137 44.30 -15.98 -12.54
N GLY A 138 44.60 -15.19 -13.57
CA GLY A 138 44.69 -15.67 -14.95
C GLY A 138 43.37 -15.63 -15.73
N THR A 139 42.32 -15.05 -15.15
CA THR A 139 41.07 -14.73 -15.86
C THR A 139 41.02 -13.25 -16.21
N ASP A 140 40.14 -12.88 -17.12
CA ASP A 140 39.82 -11.50 -17.49
C ASP A 140 38.67 -10.91 -16.64
N GLY A 141 38.27 -11.61 -15.58
CA GLY A 141 37.17 -11.23 -14.66
C GLY A 141 35.77 -11.47 -15.20
N TRP A 142 35.59 -11.75 -16.50
CA TRP A 142 34.28 -12.07 -17.07
C TRP A 142 33.89 -13.51 -16.75
N GLY A 143 32.74 -13.68 -16.11
CA GLY A 143 32.31 -15.00 -15.68
C GLY A 143 31.01 -15.01 -14.90
N THR A 144 30.61 -16.22 -14.51
CA THR A 144 29.47 -16.45 -13.63
C THR A 144 29.99 -16.87 -12.26
N LEU A 145 29.57 -16.17 -11.21
CA LEU A 145 29.81 -16.53 -9.82
C LEU A 145 28.58 -17.24 -9.26
N ALA A 146 28.74 -18.45 -8.73
CA ALA A 146 27.79 -19.02 -7.78
C ALA A 146 28.36 -18.85 -6.36
N ASN A 147 27.68 -18.03 -5.56
CA ASN A 147 28.05 -17.74 -4.18
C ASN A 147 27.10 -18.47 -3.24
N LEU A 148 27.58 -19.45 -2.48
CA LEU A 148 26.82 -20.14 -1.44
C LEU A 148 27.45 -19.81 -0.10
N ILE A 149 27.02 -18.70 0.50
CA ILE A 149 27.53 -18.19 1.77
C ILE A 149 26.39 -17.97 2.75
N THR A 150 26.55 -18.53 3.95
CA THR A 150 25.61 -18.39 5.06
C THR A 150 26.32 -17.78 6.26
N TYR A 151 25.60 -17.01 7.06
CA TYR A 151 26.10 -16.58 8.36
C TYR A 151 26.18 -17.76 9.33
N ASN A 152 27.29 -17.88 10.05
CA ASN A 152 27.54 -18.90 11.06
C ASN A 152 27.93 -18.22 12.38
N SER A 153 26.99 -18.24 13.33
CA SER A 153 27.15 -17.62 14.64
C SER A 153 28.27 -18.21 15.48
N SER A 154 28.59 -19.50 15.30
CA SER A 154 29.64 -20.21 16.06
C SER A 154 31.06 -19.75 15.72
N ILE A 155 31.24 -19.07 14.58
CA ILE A 155 32.54 -18.49 14.16
C ILE A 155 32.47 -16.97 13.99
N SER A 156 31.39 -16.34 14.50
CA SER A 156 31.13 -14.89 14.40
C SER A 156 31.38 -14.33 13.00
N GLY A 157 30.93 -15.04 11.97
CA GLY A 157 31.22 -14.68 10.58
C GLY A 157 30.51 -15.56 9.58
N SER A 158 30.95 -15.51 8.32
CA SER A 158 30.33 -16.27 7.24
C SER A 158 31.09 -17.55 6.93
N THR A 159 30.37 -18.59 6.53
CA THR A 159 30.94 -19.85 6.02
C THR A 159 30.30 -20.17 4.69
N GLY A 160 31.05 -20.76 3.77
CA GLY A 160 30.50 -21.08 2.46
C GLY A 160 31.53 -21.37 1.38
N VAL A 161 31.04 -21.39 0.16
CA VAL A 161 31.82 -21.72 -1.04
C VAL A 161 31.47 -20.74 -2.16
N GLN A 162 32.47 -20.40 -2.96
CA GLN A 162 32.31 -19.70 -4.23
C GLN A 162 32.77 -20.59 -5.37
N PHE A 163 31.96 -20.64 -6.42
CA PHE A 163 32.34 -21.17 -7.73
C PHE A 163 32.39 -20.03 -8.73
N PHE A 164 33.41 -20.01 -9.57
CA PHE A 164 33.53 -19.04 -10.64
C PHE A 164 33.77 -19.78 -11.96
N TYR A 165 32.87 -19.59 -12.92
CA TYR A 165 33.04 -20.07 -14.28
C TYR A 165 33.56 -18.93 -15.15
N ALA A 166 34.79 -19.04 -15.63
CA ALA A 166 35.42 -18.06 -16.51
C ALA A 166 35.02 -18.33 -17.97
N TRP A 167 34.22 -17.44 -18.56
CA TRP A 167 33.56 -17.68 -19.85
C TRP A 167 34.54 -17.91 -20.99
N ASN A 168 35.55 -17.05 -21.11
CA ASN A 168 36.51 -17.09 -22.21
C ASN A 168 37.55 -18.22 -22.08
N TYR A 169 37.63 -18.85 -20.91
CA TYR A 169 38.62 -19.88 -20.59
C TYR A 169 38.00 -21.26 -20.43
N ALA A 170 36.66 -21.36 -20.45
CA ALA A 170 35.91 -22.58 -20.16
C ALA A 170 36.34 -23.28 -18.87
N GLN A 171 36.79 -22.50 -17.88
CA GLN A 171 37.45 -22.98 -16.67
C GLN A 171 36.57 -22.73 -15.44
N ILE A 172 36.45 -23.73 -14.57
CA ILE A 172 35.74 -23.59 -13.29
C ILE A 172 36.75 -23.50 -12.16
N TYR A 173 36.54 -22.51 -11.29
CA TYR A 173 37.32 -22.30 -10.08
C TYR A 173 36.43 -22.42 -8.85
N ILE A 174 37.03 -22.87 -7.75
CA ILE A 174 36.38 -22.97 -6.44
C ILE A 174 37.25 -22.37 -5.35
N ARG A 175 36.63 -21.79 -4.33
CA ARG A 175 37.26 -21.46 -3.05
C ARG A 175 36.24 -21.51 -1.92
N TYR A 176 36.70 -21.60 -0.69
CA TYR A 176 35.83 -21.59 0.48
C TYR A 176 36.07 -20.35 1.35
N LYS A 177 35.05 -19.98 2.13
CA LYS A 177 35.11 -18.93 3.15
C LYS A 177 34.99 -19.54 4.54
N ARG A 178 35.80 -19.05 5.46
CA ARG A 178 35.64 -19.31 6.90
C ARG A 178 35.88 -18.03 7.69
N GLY A 179 34.83 -17.55 8.36
CA GLY A 179 34.88 -16.28 9.09
C GLY A 179 34.96 -15.10 8.13
N THR A 180 36.03 -14.32 8.23
CA THR A 180 36.29 -13.15 7.37
C THR A 180 37.21 -13.46 6.17
N THR A 181 37.80 -14.65 6.12
CA THR A 181 38.86 -14.98 5.16
C THR A 181 38.39 -15.96 4.09
N PHE A 182 38.82 -15.74 2.85
CA PHE A 182 38.68 -16.68 1.74
C PHE A 182 39.97 -17.44 1.50
N SER A 183 39.86 -18.72 1.11
CA SER A 183 40.99 -19.46 0.56
C SER A 183 41.38 -18.92 -0.82
N THR A 184 42.57 -19.33 -1.29
CA THR A 184 42.93 -19.12 -2.69
C THR A 184 41.99 -19.90 -3.62
N TRP A 185 41.82 -19.39 -4.84
CA TRP A 185 41.09 -20.08 -5.90
C TRP A 185 41.83 -21.35 -6.34
N LYS A 186 41.07 -22.41 -6.62
CA LYS A 186 41.56 -23.67 -7.17
C LYS A 186 40.82 -23.99 -8.45
N SER A 187 41.55 -24.36 -9.50
CA SER A 187 40.99 -24.84 -10.77
C SER A 187 40.45 -26.25 -10.60
N LEU A 188 39.27 -26.54 -11.15
CA LEU A 188 38.61 -27.86 -11.10
C LEU A 188 38.71 -28.65 -12.41
N LEU A 189 38.97 -27.96 -13.53
CA LEU A 189 39.18 -28.54 -14.85
C LEU A 189 40.58 -28.21 -15.37
#